data_AF-A0A0G4HM42-F1
#
_entry.id   AF-A0A0G4HM42-F1
#
_cell.length_a   1.000
_cell.length_b   1.000
_cell.length_c   1.000
_cell.angle_alpha   90.00
_cell.angle_beta   90.00
_cell.angle_gamma   90.00
#
_symmetry.space_group_name_H-M   'P 1'
#
loop_
_entity.id
_entity.type
_entity.pdbx_description
1 polymer ?
#
loop_
_entity_poly.entity_id
_entity_poly.type
_entity_poly.pdbx_seq_one_letter_code
_entity_poly.pdbx_strand_id
1 'polypeptide(L)' 'MCTGSVTDYNEEFFTDALKIPGANELDLVDDYIEGLPPVIRYETDQAEPITLEETIEKALDNELWLQDVNSRKGH' A
#
# COMPACT_ATOMS: atom_id res chain seq x y z
N MET A 1 -8.29 13.42 7.08
CA MET A 1 -8.05 12.06 7.60
C MET A 1 -8.80 11.13 6.67
N CYS A 2 -8.16 10.68 5.59
CA CYS A 2 -8.84 9.75 4.68
C CYS A 2 -8.84 8.37 5.34
N THR A 3 -10.02 7.97 5.79
CA THR A 3 -10.37 6.59 6.14
C THR A 3 -10.60 5.79 4.85
N GLY A 4 -9.61 5.80 3.95
CA GLY A 4 -9.60 4.96 2.76
C GLY A 4 -8.85 3.67 3.08
N SER A 5 -9.41 2.54 2.69
CA SER A 5 -8.69 1.27 2.69
C SER A 5 -7.50 1.32 1.73
N VAL A 6 -6.55 0.38 1.85
CA VAL A 6 -5.49 0.20 0.84
C VAL A 6 -6.12 -0.01 -0.54
N THR A 7 -7.31 -0.63 -0.61
CA THR A 7 -8.04 -0.80 -1.86
C THR A 7 -8.43 0.54 -2.48
N ASP A 8 -9.00 1.47 -1.70
CA ASP A 8 -9.38 2.80 -2.19
C ASP A 8 -8.13 3.61 -2.62
N TYR A 9 -7.03 3.46 -1.87
CA TYR A 9 -5.74 4.07 -2.22
C TYR A 9 -5.21 3.55 -3.56
N ASN A 10 -5.29 2.23 -3.79
CA ASN A 10 -4.83 1.62 -5.04
C ASN A 10 -5.57 2.18 -6.26
N GLU A 11 -6.90 2.34 -6.17
CA GLU A 11 -7.70 2.88 -7.27
C GLU A 11 -7.27 4.31 -7.65
N GLU A 12 -7.04 5.16 -6.66
CA GLU A 12 -6.57 6.53 -6.87
C GLU A 12 -5.13 6.55 -7.42
N PHE A 13 -4.23 5.76 -6.82
CA PHE A 13 -2.84 5.67 -7.24
C PHE A 13 -2.70 5.23 -8.69
N PHE A 14 -3.40 4.17 -9.10
CA PHE A 14 -3.37 3.71 -10.49
C PHE A 14 -3.97 4.72 -11.47
N THR A 15 -5.02 5.43 -11.05
CA THR A 15 -5.63 6.48 -11.87
C THR A 15 -4.63 7.61 -12.18
N ASP A 16 -3.71 7.91 -11.27
CA ASP A 16 -2.73 8.98 -11.44
C ASP A 16 -1.39 8.48 -12.01
N ALA A 17 -0.88 7.35 -11.54
CA ALA A 17 0.37 6.75 -12.01
C ALA A 17 0.30 6.30 -13.48
N LEU A 18 -0.85 5.77 -13.94
CA LEU A 18 -1.03 5.37 -15.35
C LEU A 18 -1.01 6.56 -16.33
N LYS A 19 -1.12 7.79 -15.84
CA LYS A 19 -1.02 9.01 -16.67
C LYS A 19 0.43 9.42 -16.96
N ILE A 20 1.42 8.80 -16.31
CA ILE A 20 2.84 9.12 -16.47
C ILE A 20 3.52 8.06 -17.34
N PRO A 21 3.63 8.27 -18.67
CA PRO A 21 4.32 7.34 -19.53
C PRO A 21 5.82 7.31 -19.23
N GLY A 22 6.37 6.12 -18.95
CA GLY A 22 7.80 5.89 -18.77
C GLY A 22 8.32 6.02 -17.34
N ALA A 23 7.44 6.04 -16.33
CA ALA A 23 7.86 5.95 -14.93
C ALA A 23 8.69 4.68 -14.67
N ASN A 24 9.77 4.81 -13.90
CA ASN A 24 10.59 3.68 -13.48
C ASN A 24 9.81 2.85 -12.46
N GLU A 25 9.95 1.53 -12.51
CA GLU A 25 9.26 0.64 -11.56
C GLU A 25 9.66 0.90 -10.10
N LEU A 26 10.94 1.20 -9.84
CA LEU A 26 11.41 1.52 -8.48
C LEU A 26 10.85 2.87 -8.00
N ASP A 27 10.79 3.87 -8.88
CA ASP A 27 10.18 5.16 -8.55
C ASP A 27 8.69 4.95 -8.21
N LEU A 28 7.98 4.07 -8.95
CA LEU A 28 6.59 3.72 -8.65
C LEU A 28 6.42 2.98 -7.33
N VAL A 29 7.36 2.10 -6.98
CA VAL A 29 7.37 1.40 -5.68
C VAL A 29 7.55 2.40 -4.55
N ASP A 30 8.53 3.30 -4.64
CA ASP A 30 8.80 4.32 -3.64
C ASP A 30 7.60 5.26 -3.47
N ASP A 31 7.08 5.80 -4.58
CA ASP A 31 5.90 6.67 -4.58
C ASP A 31 4.67 5.97 -3.97
N TYR A 32 4.49 4.68 -4.30
CA TYR A 32 3.38 3.89 -3.75
C TYR A 32 3.52 3.72 -2.24
N ILE A 33 4.72 3.37 -1.74
CA ILE A 33 5.00 3.16 -0.31
C ILE A 33 4.80 4.47 0.47
N GLU A 34 5.28 5.61 -0.06
CA GLU A 34 5.16 6.90 0.61
C GLU A 34 3.70 7.30 0.87
N GLY A 35 2.77 6.98 -0.04
CA GLY A 35 1.36 7.29 0.08
C GLY A 35 0.55 6.35 0.99
N LEU A 36 1.12 5.22 1.43
CA LEU A 36 0.43 4.26 2.29
C LEU A 36 0.16 4.82 3.71
N PRO A 37 -0.88 4.32 4.40
CA PRO A 37 -1.09 4.60 5.82
C PRO A 37 0.15 4.24 6.65
N PRO A 38 0.56 5.04 7.66
CA PRO A 38 1.87 4.90 8.31
C PRO A 38 2.20 3.50 8.85
N VAL A 39 1.21 2.78 9.39
CA VAL A 39 1.39 1.42 9.91
C VAL A 39 1.63 0.42 8.79
N ILE A 40 0.90 0.54 7.68
CA ILE A 40 1.02 -0.34 6.52
C ILE A 40 2.32 -0.03 5.78
N ARG A 41 2.63 1.26 5.60
CA ARG A 41 3.91 1.71 5.03
C ARG A 41 5.10 1.07 5.73
N TYR A 42 5.14 1.13 7.06
CA TYR A 42 6.26 0.59 7.83
C TYR A 42 6.46 -0.93 7.63
N GLU A 43 5.36 -1.69 7.59
CA GLU A 43 5.41 -3.14 7.40
C GLU A 43 5.73 -3.51 5.93
N THR A 44 5.23 -2.73 4.97
CA THR A 44 5.49 -2.93 3.54
C THR A 44 6.94 -2.58 3.18
N ASP A 45 7.46 -1.45 3.68
CA ASP A 45 8.84 -0.99 3.46
C ASP A 45 9.88 -2.00 3.99
N GLN A 46 9.61 -2.61 5.15
CA GLN A 46 10.46 -3.65 5.71
C GLN A 46 10.53 -4.94 4.86
N ALA A 47 9.57 -5.17 3.97
CA ALA A 47 9.62 -6.32 3.08
C ALA A 47 10.57 -6.10 1.89
N GLU A 48 11.13 -4.90 1.73
CA GLU A 48 12.02 -4.50 0.63
C GLU A 48 11.49 -4.96 -0.75
N PRO A 49 10.23 -4.62 -1.11
CA PRO A 49 9.65 -5.08 -2.36
C PRO A 49 10.37 -4.45 -3.56
N ILE A 50 10.49 -5.23 -4.65
CA ILE A 50 11.22 -4.80 -5.86
C ILE A 50 10.25 -4.35 -6.94
N THR A 51 9.04 -4.90 -6.94
CA THR A 51 8.00 -4.62 -7.94
C THR A 51 6.78 -3.96 -7.30
N LEU A 52 6.04 -3.19 -8.12
CA LEU A 52 4.80 -2.56 -7.67
C LEU A 52 3.73 -3.61 -7.28
N GLU A 53 3.70 -4.74 -7.99
CA GLU A 53 2.80 -5.85 -7.68
C GLU A 53 3.06 -6.42 -6.28
N GLU A 54 4.31 -6.75 -5.96
CA GLU A 54 4.69 -7.23 -4.62
C GLU A 54 4.34 -6.22 -3.52
N THR A 55 4.56 -4.93 -3.81
CA THR A 55 4.28 -3.85 -2.87
C THR A 55 2.78 -3.77 -2.54
N ILE A 56 1.91 -3.93 -3.56
CA ILE A 56 0.45 -3.92 -3.41
C ILE A 56 -0.03 -5.15 -2.65
N GLU A 57 0.44 -6.33 -3.03
CA GLU A 57 0.09 -7.58 -2.34
C GLU A 57 0.44 -7.48 -0.85
N LYS A 58 1.62 -6.95 -0.54
CA LYS A 58 2.08 -6.80 0.83
C LYS A 58 1.26 -5.77 1.61
N ALA A 59 0.93 -4.64 0.99
CA ALA A 59 0.08 -3.63 1.62
C ALA A 59 -1.33 -4.17 1.96
N LEU A 60 -1.91 -4.98 1.07
CA LEU A 60 -3.22 -5.63 1.30
C LEU A 60 -3.16 -6.71 2.38
N ASP A 61 -2.12 -7.53 2.40
CA ASP A 61 -1.89 -8.55 3.45
C ASP A 61 -1.76 -7.89 4.83
N ASN A 62 -1.00 -6.79 4.91
CA ASN A 62 -0.83 -6.02 6.13
C ASN A 62 -2.14 -5.37 6.60
N GLU A 63 -2.96 -4.83 5.68
CA GLU A 63 -4.28 -4.29 6.02
C GLU A 63 -5.20 -5.38 6.60
N LEU A 64 -5.27 -6.55 5.95
CA LEU A 64 -6.08 -7.67 6.40
C LEU A 64 -5.66 -8.15 7.78
N TRP A 65 -4.36 -8.28 8.02
CA TRP A 65 -3.82 -8.68 9.32
C TRP A 65 -4.19 -7.67 10.43
N LEU A 66 -4.10 -6.36 10.15
CA LEU A 66 -4.49 -5.33 11.10
C LEU A 66 -5.99 -5.36 11.43
N GLN A 67 -6.85 -5.61 10.43
CA GLN A 67 -8.29 -5.76 10.65
C GLN A 67 -8.62 -6.97 11.53
N ASP A 68 -7.93 -8.10 11.31
CA ASP A 68 -8.10 -9.31 12.09
C ASP A 68 -7.61 -9.14 13.55
N VAL A 69 -6.45 -8.49 13.75
CA VAL A 69 -5.94 -8.16 15.09
C VAL A 69 -6.90 -7.22 15.84
N ASN A 70 -7.42 -6.19 15.18
CA ASN A 70 -8.40 -5.28 15.79
C ASN A 70 -9.70 -6.00 16.14
N SER A 71 -10.18 -6.89 15.27
CA SER A 71 -11.38 -7.69 15.53
C SER A 71 -11.22 -8.59 16.76
N ARG A 72 -10.03 -9.18 16.96
CA ARG A 72 -9.71 -10.03 18.11
C ARG A 72 -9.56 -9.27 19.43
N LYS A 73 -9.31 -7.96 19.39
CA LYS A 73 -9.09 -7.11 20.58
C LYS A 73 -10.39 -6.51 21.14
N GLY A 74 -11.52 -6.71 20.46
CA GLY A 74 -12.84 -6.22 20.85
C GLY A 74 -13.62 -7.13 21.81
N HIS A 75 -12.99 -7.69 22.84
CA HIS A 75 -13.65 -8.52 23.88
C HIS A 75 -13.24 -8.14 25.29
#